data_AF-W2F190-F1
#
_entry.id   AF-W2F190-F1
#
_cell.length_a   1.000
_cell.length_b   1.000
_cell.length_c   1.000
_cell.angle_alpha   90.00
_cell.angle_beta   90.00
_cell.angle_gamma   90.00
#
_symmetry.space_group_name_H-M   'P 1'
#
loop_
_entity.id
_entity.type
_entity.pdbx_description
1 polymer ?
#
loop_
_entity_poly.entity_id
_entity_poly.type
_entity_poly.pdbx_seq_one_letter_code
_entity_poly.pdbx_strand_id
1 'polypeptide(L)' 'MTNSDRLAELGFALEWANEEQLAVLESLTDEEVALLTDIKVRLDEVADDVEGHMDGGGFCW' A
#
# COMPACT_ATOMS: atom_id res chain seq x y z
N MET A 1 3.85 0.35 -17.57
CA MET A 1 3.59 0.79 -16.18
C MET A 1 3.76 -0.45 -15.33
N THR A 2 4.68 -0.41 -14.36
CA THR A 2 4.98 -1.54 -13.48
C THR A 2 3.92 -1.64 -12.38
N ASN A 3 3.86 -2.78 -11.66
CA ASN A 3 2.94 -2.89 -10.54
C ASN A 3 3.35 -1.99 -9.38
N SER A 4 4.65 -1.81 -9.17
CA SER A 4 5.19 -0.86 -8.21
C SER A 4 4.80 0.57 -8.55
N ASP A 5 4.82 0.97 -9.83
CA ASP A 5 4.35 2.32 -10.23
C ASP A 5 2.87 2.52 -9.85
N ARG A 6 2.01 1.52 -10.12
CA ARG A 6 0.57 1.57 -9.79
C ARG A 6 0.34 1.69 -8.29
N LEU A 7 1.07 0.91 -7.49
CA LEU A 7 0.96 0.94 -6.03
C LEU A 7 1.53 2.25 -5.46
N ALA A 8 2.63 2.78 -6.02
CA ALA A 8 3.16 4.07 -5.62
C ALA A 8 2.18 5.22 -5.89
N GLU A 9 1.50 5.22 -7.05
CA GLU A 9 0.44 6.21 -7.36
C GLU A 9 -0.74 6.15 -6.39
N LEU A 10 -1.01 4.96 -5.83
CA LEU A 10 -2.02 4.78 -4.79
C LEU A 10 -1.52 5.28 -3.43
N GLY A 11 -0.22 5.54 -3.23
CA GLY A 11 0.33 6.05 -1.98
C GLY A 11 0.92 4.97 -1.05
N PHE A 12 1.26 3.79 -1.60
CA PHE A 12 2.10 2.82 -0.88
C PHE A 12 3.56 3.32 -0.81
N ALA A 13 4.20 3.27 0.36
CA ALA A 13 5.54 3.82 0.59
C ALA A 13 6.65 2.85 0.13
N LEU A 14 6.78 2.69 -1.19
CA LEU A 14 7.72 1.75 -1.79
C LEU A 14 9.19 2.18 -1.68
N GLU A 15 9.48 3.40 -1.21
CA GLU A 15 10.86 3.89 -1.04
C GLU A 15 11.66 3.13 0.03
N TRP A 16 10.97 2.38 0.91
CA TRP A 16 11.59 1.52 1.93
C TRP A 16 11.70 0.06 1.51
N ALA A 17 11.13 -0.30 0.35
CA ALA A 17 11.14 -1.67 -0.14
C ALA A 17 12.54 -2.03 -0.67
N ASN A 18 13.06 -3.17 -0.26
CA ASN A 18 14.26 -3.75 -0.85
C ASN A 18 13.95 -4.44 -2.19
N GLU A 19 15.00 -4.85 -2.90
CA GLU A 19 14.87 -5.47 -4.24
C GLU A 19 14.00 -6.73 -4.25
N GLU A 20 14.05 -7.55 -3.19
CA GLU A 20 13.25 -8.77 -3.08
C GLU A 20 11.77 -8.45 -2.88
N GLN A 21 11.47 -7.42 -2.08
CA GLN A 21 10.10 -6.94 -1.86
C GLN A 21 9.52 -6.34 -3.13
N LEU A 22 10.29 -5.53 -3.87
CA LEU A 22 9.87 -5.00 -5.17
C LEU A 22 9.60 -6.13 -6.18
N ALA A 23 10.43 -7.19 -6.20
CA ALA A 23 10.20 -8.34 -7.06
C ALA A 23 8.88 -9.06 -6.75
N VAL A 24 8.50 -9.15 -5.47
CA VAL A 24 7.18 -9.68 -5.07
C VAL A 24 6.06 -8.82 -5.60
N LEU A 25 6.15 -7.49 -5.47
CA LEU A 25 5.14 -6.56 -5.99
C LEU A 25 5.00 -6.64 -7.51
N GLU A 26 6.12 -6.80 -8.23
CA GLU A 26 6.10 -7.03 -9.67
C GLU A 26 5.52 -8.38 -10.07
N SER A 27 5.58 -9.38 -9.20
CA SER A 27 5.00 -10.71 -9.47
C SER A 27 3.49 -10.78 -9.26
N LEU A 28 2.88 -9.73 -8.69
CA LEU A 28 1.44 -9.68 -8.45
C LEU A 28 0.65 -9.71 -9.76
N THR A 29 -0.44 -10.46 -9.73
CA THR A 29 -1.44 -10.45 -10.80
C THR A 29 -2.28 -9.18 -10.75
N ASP A 30 -2.95 -8.85 -11.86
CA ASP A 30 -3.86 -7.71 -11.93
C ASP A 30 -5.00 -7.81 -10.89
N GLU A 31 -5.44 -9.02 -10.58
CA GLU A 31 -6.48 -9.29 -9.58
C GLU A 31 -5.99 -8.98 -8.16
N GLU A 32 -4.74 -9.35 -7.83
CA GLU A 32 -4.14 -9.05 -6.54
C GLU A 32 -3.87 -7.55 -6.36
N VAL A 33 -3.43 -6.86 -7.42
CA VAL A 33 -3.27 -5.40 -7.39
C VAL A 33 -4.63 -4.71 -7.22
N ALA A 34 -5.68 -5.19 -7.89
CA ALA A 34 -7.04 -4.68 -7.71
C ALA A 34 -7.55 -4.90 -6.28
N LEU A 35 -7.27 -6.05 -5.68
CA LEU A 35 -7.62 -6.35 -4.29
C LEU A 35 -6.90 -5.41 -3.30
N LEU A 36 -5.59 -5.21 -3.47
CA LEU A 36 -4.83 -4.27 -2.63
C LEU A 36 -5.36 -2.83 -2.76
N THR A 37 -5.78 -2.45 -3.96
CA THR A 37 -6.42 -1.15 -4.21
C THR A 37 -7.74 -1.01 -3.46
N ASP A 38 -8.63 -2.01 -3.54
CA ASP A 38 -9.92 -2.02 -2.84
C ASP A 38 -9.75 -1.97 -1.31
N ILE A 39 -8.80 -2.75 -0.78
CA ILE A 39 -8.47 -2.71 0.66
C ILE A 39 -8.01 -1.31 1.06
N LYS A 40 -7.11 -0.70 0.29
CA LYS A 40 -6.63 0.65 0.59
C LYS A 40 -7.74 1.69 0.60
N VAL A 41 -8.62 1.70 -0.40
CA VAL A 41 -9.76 2.63 -0.46
C VAL A 41 -10.63 2.49 0.79
N ARG A 42 -10.94 1.27 1.21
CA ARG A 42 -11.74 1.04 2.42
C ARG A 42 -11.04 1.47 3.70
N LEU A 43 -9.72 1.33 3.78
CA LEU A 43 -8.93 1.82 4.91
C LEU A 43 -8.92 3.35 4.95
N ASP A 44 -8.74 4.01 3.80
CA ASP A 44 -8.77 5.47 3.71
C ASP A 44 -10.16 6.03 4.08
N GLU A 45 -11.24 5.33 3.73
CA GLU A 45 -12.62 5.70 4.11
C GLU A 45 -12.88 5.67 5.62
N VAL A 46 -12.16 4.82 6.38
CA VAL A 46 -12.32 4.71 7.85
C VAL A 46 -11.20 5.39 8.63
N ALA A 47 -10.14 5.88 7.97
CA ALA A 47 -9.00 6.51 8.61
C ALA A 47 -9.37 7.82 9.34
N ASP A 48 -10.40 8.53 8.87
CA ASP A 48 -10.95 9.72 9.56
C ASP A 48 -11.48 9.41 10.97
N ASP A 49 -11.84 8.15 11.27
CA ASP A 49 -12.35 7.74 12.60
C ASP A 49 -11.23 7.39 13.60
N VAL A 50 -9.96 7.31 13.17
CA VAL A 50 -8.83 6.80 13.98
C VAL A 50 -7.70 7.84 14.15
N GLU A 51 -8.00 9.14 14.02
CA GLU A 51 -7.04 10.25 14.19
C GLU A 51 -6.51 10.42 15.64
N GLY A 52 -6.88 9.53 16.57
CA GLY A 52 -6.54 9.58 17.99
C GLY A 52 -5.40 8.67 18.47
N HIS A 53 -4.68 7.95 17.60
CA HIS A 53 -3.62 7.01 18.00
C HIS A 53 -2.33 7.08 17.17
N MET A 54 -1.84 8.29 16.88
CA MET A 54 -0.53 8.47 16.25
C MET A 54 0.46 9.21 17.15
N ASP A 55 0.67 8.66 18.35
CA ASP A 55 1.94 8.86 19.06
C ASP A 55 2.56 7.48 19.31
N GLY A 56 3.36 7.02 18.34
CA GLY A 56 4.19 5.82 18.47
C GLY A 56 3.59 4.52 17.95
N GLY A 57 3.86 4.22 16.68
CA GLY A 57 3.82 2.84 16.15
C GLY A 57 2.64 2.55 15.23
N GLY A 58 2.70 2.98 13.98
CA GLY A 58 1.64 2.66 13.03
C GLY A 58 1.78 3.26 11.64
N PHE A 59 2.97 3.24 11.04
CA PHE A 59 3.09 3.30 9.58
C PHE A 59 4.10 2.26 9.14
N CYS A 60 3.65 1.01 9.12
CA CYS A 60 4.29 -0.06 8.37
C CYS A 60 3.38 -0.39 7.18
N TRP A 61 3.53 0.37 6.11
CA TRP A 61 3.27 -0.05 4.74
C TRP A 61 4.40 0.50 3.89
#